data_AF-A0A948R482-F1
#
_entry.id   AF-A0A948R482-F1
#
_cell.length_a   1.000
_cell.length_b   1.000
_cell.length_c   1.000
_cell.angle_alpha   90.00
_cell.angle_beta   90.00
_cell.angle_gamma   90.00
#
_symmetry.space_group_name_H-M   'P 1'
#
loop_
_entity.id
_entity.type
_entity.pdbx_description
1 polymer ?
#
loop_
_entity_poly.entity_id
_entity_poly.type
_entity_poly.pdbx_seq_one_letter_code
_entity_poly.pdbx_strand_id
1 'polypeptide(L)'
;MGLVFRTVGRLLAGFLTGPSRSPYAALPTEPDALANCLRPGDVLLVDGRQRISTAIKYLTQSTWSHAALCVAGMNHETGVLPLFVEADVVEGVRQVSLDQFAENHTRICRPAGLSDDEVAQIVAFAKSHIGDE
;
A
#
# COMPACT_ATOMS: atom_id res chain seq x y z
N MET A 1 -24.26 21.76 7.15
CA MET A 1 -23.81 20.66 8.04
C MET A 1 -22.69 19.80 7.44
N GLY A 2 -22.67 19.50 6.13
CA GLY A 2 -21.64 18.63 5.53
C GLY A 2 -20.20 19.17 5.53
N LEU A 3 -20.00 20.50 5.51
CA LEU A 3 -18.67 21.10 5.47
C LEU A 3 -17.88 20.89 6.78
N VAL A 4 -18.54 21.07 7.93
CA VAL A 4 -17.93 20.93 9.26
C VAL A 4 -17.50 19.50 9.53
N PHE A 5 -18.34 18.52 9.18
CA PHE A 5 -17.99 17.10 9.29
C PHE A 5 -16.81 16.72 8.37
N ARG A 6 -16.74 17.28 7.14
CA ARG A 6 -15.59 17.09 6.24
C ARG A 6 -14.30 17.67 6.81
N THR A 7 -14.34 18.87 7.39
CA THR A 7 -13.13 19.49 7.98
C THR A 7 -12.65 18.72 9.21
N VAL A 8 -13.55 18.34 10.12
CA VAL A 8 -13.22 17.53 11.29
C VAL A 8 -12.68 16.16 10.87
N GLY A 9 -13.32 15.52 9.88
CA GLY A 9 -12.86 14.25 9.32
C GLY A 9 -11.44 14.34 8.75
N ARG A 10 -11.13 15.41 8.00
CA ARG A 10 -9.79 15.62 7.43
C ARG A 10 -8.72 15.88 8.49
N LEU A 11 -9.07 16.59 9.57
CA LEU A 11 -8.17 16.81 10.71
C LEU A 11 -7.88 15.51 11.47
N LEU A 12 -8.91 14.69 11.70
CA LEU A 12 -8.76 13.36 12.29
C LEU A 12 -7.92 12.44 11.40
N ALA A 13 -8.19 12.41 10.10
CA ALA A 13 -7.42 11.64 9.14
C ALA A 13 -5.93 12.06 9.16
N GLY A 14 -5.64 13.35 9.09
CA GLY A 14 -4.27 13.87 9.19
C GLY A 14 -3.58 13.55 10.52
N PHE A 15 -4.32 13.56 11.64
CA PHE A 15 -3.78 13.14 12.92
C PHE A 15 -3.44 11.64 12.95
N LEU A 16 -4.27 10.80 12.32
CA LEU A 16 -4.12 9.34 12.28
C LEU A 16 -3.06 8.87 11.29
N THR A 17 -2.84 9.59 10.19
CA THR A 17 -1.79 9.29 9.20
C THR A 17 -0.39 9.77 9.63
N GLY A 18 -0.30 10.60 10.68
CA GLY A 18 0.98 10.99 11.26
C GLY A 18 1.79 9.81 11.83
N PRO A 19 3.11 9.99 12.08
CA PRO A 19 3.97 8.91 12.56
C PRO A 19 3.55 8.44 13.97
N SER A 20 3.58 7.11 14.16
CA SER A 20 3.40 6.52 15.48
C SER A 20 4.66 6.67 16.34
N ARG A 21 4.46 6.71 17.66
CA ARG A 21 5.54 6.68 18.67
C ARG A 21 5.92 5.26 19.10
N SER A 22 5.22 4.24 18.59
CA SER A 22 5.50 2.84 18.94
C SER A 22 6.84 2.40 18.37
N PRO A 23 7.68 1.67 19.13
CA PRO A 23 8.88 1.04 18.58
C PRO A 23 8.51 0.10 17.43
N TYR A 24 9.17 0.25 16.30
CA TYR A 24 9.06 -0.68 15.17
C TYR A 24 10.16 -1.73 15.30
N ALA A 25 9.75 -2.99 15.51
CA ALA A 25 10.68 -4.07 15.77
C ALA A 25 11.29 -4.65 14.48
N ALA A 26 10.60 -4.57 13.35
CA ALA A 26 11.04 -5.18 12.10
C ALA A 26 11.94 -4.23 11.29
N LEU A 27 13.03 -4.79 10.76
CA LEU A 27 13.92 -4.09 9.85
C LEU A 27 13.22 -3.82 8.49
N PRO A 28 13.51 -2.69 7.84
CA PRO A 28 13.08 -2.43 6.47
C PRO A 28 13.47 -3.57 5.53
N THR A 29 12.61 -3.89 4.57
CA THR A 29 12.96 -4.83 3.49
C THR A 29 13.97 -4.19 2.54
N GLU A 30 14.91 -4.97 2.02
CA GLU A 30 15.91 -4.49 1.05
C GLU A 30 15.22 -4.08 -0.27
N PRO A 31 15.27 -2.80 -0.67
CA PRO A 31 14.44 -2.29 -1.77
C PRO A 31 14.73 -2.91 -3.14
N ASP A 32 16.00 -3.19 -3.46
CA ASP A 32 16.36 -3.69 -4.79
C ASP A 32 15.92 -5.15 -4.96
N ALA A 33 16.16 -6.01 -3.97
CA ALA A 33 15.63 -7.38 -3.98
C ALA A 33 14.11 -7.40 -4.06
N LEU A 34 13.43 -6.51 -3.34
CA LEU A 34 11.98 -6.38 -3.39
C LEU A 34 11.50 -5.98 -4.79
N ALA A 35 12.10 -4.95 -5.38
CA ALA A 35 11.78 -4.46 -6.72
C ALA A 35 11.89 -5.58 -7.77
N ASN A 36 12.98 -6.34 -7.71
CA ASN A 36 13.27 -7.43 -8.63
C ASN A 36 12.34 -8.65 -8.48
N CYS A 37 11.69 -8.81 -7.33
CA CYS A 37 10.79 -9.95 -7.07
C CYS A 37 9.33 -9.68 -7.43
N LEU A 38 8.92 -8.40 -7.48
CA LEU A 38 7.54 -7.98 -7.65
C LEU A 38 7.01 -8.22 -9.07
N ARG A 39 5.76 -8.67 -9.15
CA ARG A 39 5.02 -8.92 -10.39
C ARG A 39 3.64 -8.28 -10.34
N PRO A 40 3.06 -7.85 -11.47
CA PRO A 40 1.66 -7.45 -11.52
C PRO A 40 0.76 -8.54 -10.91
N GLY A 41 -0.22 -8.14 -10.11
CA GLY A 41 -1.11 -9.04 -9.37
C GLY A 41 -0.62 -9.44 -7.98
N ASP A 42 0.66 -9.24 -7.65
CA ASP A 42 1.14 -9.42 -6.27
C ASP A 42 0.49 -8.40 -5.33
N VAL A 43 0.12 -8.83 -4.12
CA VAL A 43 -0.28 -7.92 -3.03
C VAL A 43 0.92 -7.73 -2.11
N LEU A 44 1.32 -6.48 -1.90
CA LEU A 44 2.35 -6.11 -0.94
C LEU A 44 1.70 -5.83 0.42
N LEU A 45 2.03 -6.64 1.42
CA LEU A 45 1.69 -6.36 2.82
C LEU A 45 2.77 -5.50 3.45
N VAL A 46 2.35 -4.48 4.19
CA VAL A 46 3.26 -3.46 4.74
C VAL A 46 3.06 -3.33 6.25
N ASP A 47 4.17 -3.37 6.98
CA ASP A 47 4.26 -2.95 8.38
C ASP A 47 4.28 -1.41 8.44
N GLY A 48 3.11 -0.81 8.26
CA GLY A 48 2.90 0.63 8.20
C GLY A 48 3.32 1.35 9.49
N ARG A 49 3.80 2.58 9.35
CA ARG A 49 4.36 3.36 10.47
C ARG A 49 3.48 4.47 11.03
N GLN A 50 2.26 4.57 10.56
CA GLN A 50 1.32 5.64 10.93
C GLN A 50 0.60 5.29 12.24
N ARG A 51 -0.03 6.26 12.90
CA ARG A 51 -0.79 6.00 14.14
C ARG A 51 -1.97 5.05 13.90
N ILE A 52 -2.63 5.17 12.75
CA ILE A 52 -3.68 4.22 12.35
C ILE A 52 -3.12 2.80 12.21
N SER A 53 -1.87 2.64 11.77
CA SER A 53 -1.21 1.35 11.67
C SER A 53 -1.11 0.64 13.02
N THR A 54 -0.87 1.38 14.11
CA THR A 54 -0.86 0.81 15.47
C THR A 54 -2.23 0.25 15.86
N ALA A 55 -3.32 0.97 15.56
CA ALA A 55 -4.68 0.51 15.83
C ALA A 55 -5.03 -0.74 15.01
N ILE A 56 -4.70 -0.75 13.71
CA ILE A 56 -4.96 -1.90 12.82
C ILE A 56 -4.24 -3.15 13.34
N LYS A 57 -2.95 -3.04 13.69
CA LYS A 57 -2.17 -4.18 14.23
C LYS A 57 -2.76 -4.72 15.53
N TYR A 58 -3.12 -3.80 16.44
CA TYR A 58 -3.71 -4.18 17.72
C TYR A 58 -5.06 -4.89 17.54
N LEU A 59 -5.94 -4.38 16.67
CA LEU A 59 -7.27 -4.98 16.47
C LEU A 59 -7.21 -6.32 15.73
N THR A 60 -6.34 -6.43 14.73
CA THR A 60 -6.23 -7.64 13.89
C THR A 60 -5.31 -8.70 14.46
N GLN A 61 -4.53 -8.36 15.50
CA GLN A 61 -3.45 -9.20 16.04
C GLN A 61 -2.47 -9.65 14.93
N SER A 62 -2.23 -8.78 13.95
CA SER A 62 -1.35 -8.99 12.80
C SER A 62 -0.29 -7.89 12.75
N THR A 63 0.90 -8.20 12.22
CA THR A 63 1.94 -7.21 11.93
C THR A 63 1.56 -6.31 10.76
N TRP A 64 0.78 -6.83 9.80
CA TRP A 64 0.43 -6.13 8.57
C TRP A 64 -0.69 -5.12 8.83
N SER A 65 -0.43 -3.86 8.50
CA SER A 65 -1.40 -2.78 8.73
C SER A 65 -1.82 -2.05 7.47
N HIS A 66 -1.18 -2.35 6.35
CA HIS A 66 -1.50 -1.79 5.07
C HIS A 66 -1.24 -2.81 3.96
N ALA A 67 -1.94 -2.65 2.85
CA ALA A 67 -1.82 -3.51 1.68
C ALA A 67 -1.92 -2.68 0.40
N ALA A 68 -1.11 -3.04 -0.60
CA ALA A 68 -1.10 -2.39 -1.89
C ALA A 68 -1.01 -3.44 -3.01
N LEU A 69 -1.78 -3.26 -4.09
CA LEU A 69 -1.77 -4.17 -5.24
C LEU A 69 -0.72 -3.72 -6.25
N CYS A 70 0.23 -4.59 -6.59
CA CYS A 70 1.20 -4.35 -7.65
C CYS A 70 0.51 -4.37 -9.02
N VAL A 71 0.59 -3.26 -9.75
CA VAL A 71 -0.05 -3.07 -11.05
C VAL A 71 0.94 -2.92 -12.21
N ALA A 72 2.23 -2.81 -11.90
CA ALA A 72 3.34 -2.89 -12.83
C ALA A 72 4.59 -3.38 -12.09
N GLY A 73 5.34 -4.32 -12.67
CA GLY A 73 6.63 -4.77 -12.13
C GLY A 73 7.79 -3.84 -12.54
N MET A 74 9.00 -4.18 -12.11
CA MET A 74 10.22 -3.44 -12.46
C MET A 74 10.45 -3.46 -13.97
N ASN A 75 10.70 -2.29 -14.56
CA ASN A 75 11.13 -2.18 -15.95
C ASN A 75 12.63 -1.85 -16.00
N HIS A 76 13.45 -2.84 -16.31
CA HIS A 76 14.91 -2.71 -16.33
C HIS A 76 15.46 -1.83 -17.46
N GLU A 77 14.72 -1.67 -18.55
CA GLU A 77 15.16 -0.85 -19.69
C GLU A 77 14.98 0.64 -19.43
N THR A 78 13.87 1.00 -18.77
CA THR A 78 13.50 2.40 -18.48
C THR A 78 13.87 2.83 -17.06
N GLY A 79 14.20 1.88 -16.17
CA GLY A 79 14.46 2.13 -14.75
C GLY A 79 13.20 2.45 -13.94
N VAL A 80 12.01 2.23 -14.50
CA VAL A 80 10.74 2.50 -13.80
C VAL A 80 10.52 1.43 -12.72
N LEU A 81 10.41 1.89 -11.47
CA LEU A 81 10.12 1.05 -10.31
C LEU A 81 8.72 0.42 -10.39
N PRO A 82 8.48 -0.68 -9.65
CA PRO A 82 7.14 -1.24 -9.51
C PRO A 82 6.12 -0.20 -9.05
N LEU A 83 4.92 -0.26 -9.63
CA LEU A 83 3.80 0.62 -9.33
C LEU A 83 2.71 -0.14 -8.60
N PHE A 84 2.04 0.56 -7.69
CA PHE A 84 1.01 0.01 -6.85
C PHE A 84 -0.26 0.85 -6.87
N VAL A 85 -1.40 0.20 -6.69
CA VAL A 85 -2.67 0.85 -6.32
C VAL A 85 -2.99 0.50 -4.88
N GLU A 86 -3.33 1.51 -4.08
CA GLU A 86 -3.67 1.38 -2.67
C GLU A 86 -4.83 2.30 -2.29
N ALA A 87 -5.50 1.99 -1.18
CA ALA A 87 -6.50 2.87 -0.56
C ALA A 87 -5.85 3.63 0.60
N ASP A 88 -5.70 4.94 0.44
CA ASP A 88 -5.20 5.86 1.46
C ASP A 88 -6.38 6.56 2.17
N VAL A 89 -6.27 6.74 3.48
CA VAL A 89 -7.33 7.32 4.31
C VAL A 89 -7.61 8.80 3.98
N VAL A 90 -6.65 9.51 3.40
CA VAL A 90 -6.74 10.93 3.06
C VAL A 90 -6.91 11.13 1.56
N GLU A 91 -6.16 10.38 0.75
CA GLU A 91 -6.11 10.56 -0.71
C GLU A 91 -7.04 9.61 -1.48
N GLY A 92 -7.74 8.70 -0.80
CA GLY A 92 -8.59 7.71 -1.44
C GLY A 92 -7.79 6.66 -2.20
N VAL A 93 -8.35 6.10 -3.26
CA VAL A 93 -7.66 5.12 -4.10
C VAL A 93 -6.64 5.84 -4.98
N ARG A 94 -5.35 5.58 -4.76
CA ARG A 94 -4.24 6.25 -5.46
C ARG A 94 -3.24 5.26 -6.05
N GLN A 95 -2.45 5.75 -7.00
CA GLN A 95 -1.27 5.02 -7.50
C GLN A 95 0.00 5.57 -6.85
N VAL A 96 0.86 4.67 -6.37
CA VAL A 96 2.16 5.00 -5.76
C VAL A 96 3.27 4.14 -6.36
N SER A 97 4.53 4.55 -6.18
CA SER A 97 5.69 3.76 -6.56
C SER A 97 6.25 2.99 -5.36
N LEU A 98 7.15 2.04 -5.61
CA LEU A 98 7.79 1.24 -4.56
C LEU A 98 8.51 2.09 -3.49
N ASP A 99 9.00 3.27 -3.86
CA ASP A 99 9.68 4.21 -2.96
C ASP A 99 8.86 4.56 -1.71
N GLN A 100 7.53 4.61 -1.83
CA GLN A 100 6.58 4.84 -0.74
C GLN A 100 6.73 3.82 0.41
N PHE A 101 7.27 2.64 0.13
CA PHE A 101 7.44 1.55 1.08
C PHE A 101 8.90 1.25 1.43
N ALA A 102 9.86 2.04 0.93
CA ALA A 102 11.29 1.74 1.03
C ALA A 102 11.79 1.56 2.47
N GLU A 103 11.20 2.31 3.41
CA GLU A 103 11.58 2.18 4.81
C GLU A 103 10.81 1.08 5.55
N ASN A 104 9.78 0.46 4.96
CA ASN A 104 8.90 -0.46 5.68
C ASN A 104 9.40 -1.91 5.65
N HIS A 105 9.00 -2.68 6.67
CA HIS A 105 9.03 -4.13 6.57
C HIS A 105 7.86 -4.59 5.70
N THR A 106 8.12 -5.46 4.73
CA THR A 106 7.14 -5.85 3.71
C THR A 106 7.13 -7.35 3.44
N ARG A 107 6.01 -7.84 2.90
CA ARG A 107 5.86 -9.22 2.44
C ARG A 107 5.05 -9.27 1.14
N ILE A 108 5.56 -10.02 0.17
CA ILE A 108 4.84 -10.30 -1.08
C ILE A 108 3.85 -11.45 -0.85
N CYS A 109 2.59 -11.22 -1.20
CA CYS A 109 1.54 -12.22 -1.33
C CYS A 109 1.22 -12.41 -2.81
N ARG A 110 1.68 -13.51 -3.38
CA ARG A 110 1.47 -13.84 -4.79
C ARG A 110 0.18 -14.65 -4.97
N PRO A 111 -0.72 -14.28 -5.90
CA PRO A 111 -1.90 -15.08 -6.20
C PRO A 111 -1.51 -16.48 -6.69
N ALA A 112 -2.31 -17.47 -6.32
CA ALA A 112 -2.18 -18.84 -6.79
C ALA A 112 -3.47 -19.24 -7.51
N GLY A 113 -3.33 -19.82 -8.71
CA GLY A 113 -4.47 -20.31 -9.50
C GLY A 113 -5.15 -19.26 -10.39
N LEU A 114 -4.59 -18.06 -10.53
CA LEU A 114 -5.03 -17.08 -11.53
C LEU A 114 -4.15 -17.17 -12.78
N SER A 115 -4.79 -17.08 -13.94
CA SER A 115 -4.13 -16.89 -15.24
C SER A 115 -3.64 -15.46 -15.41
N ASP A 116 -2.72 -15.25 -16.36
CA ASP A 116 -2.19 -13.91 -16.66
C ASP A 116 -3.29 -12.95 -17.14
N ASP A 117 -4.31 -13.45 -17.85
CA ASP A 117 -5.46 -12.66 -18.30
C ASP A 117 -6.34 -12.22 -17.12
N GLU A 118 -6.57 -13.10 -16.14
CA GLU A 118 -7.31 -12.75 -14.92
C GLU A 118 -6.54 -11.74 -14.06
N VAL A 119 -5.22 -11.88 -13.96
CA VAL A 119 -4.36 -10.89 -13.31
C VAL A 119 -4.47 -9.54 -14.02
N ALA A 120 -4.43 -9.52 -15.35
CA ALA A 120 -4.58 -8.30 -16.13
C ALA A 120 -5.96 -7.64 -15.91
N GLN A 121 -7.03 -8.43 -15.79
CA GLN A 121 -8.37 -7.92 -15.47
C GLN A 121 -8.43 -7.28 -14.08
N ILE A 122 -7.85 -7.91 -13.06
CA ILE A 122 -7.80 -7.37 -11.69
C ILE A 122 -6.99 -6.07 -11.67
N VAL A 123 -5.85 -6.03 -12.36
CA VAL A 123 -5.00 -4.82 -12.47
C VAL A 123 -5.77 -3.69 -13.18
N ALA A 124 -6.46 -3.99 -14.27
CA ALA A 124 -7.26 -3.00 -14.98
C ALA A 124 -8.42 -2.46 -14.11
N PHE A 125 -9.10 -3.34 -13.39
CA PHE A 125 -10.15 -2.97 -12.44
C PHE A 125 -9.62 -2.03 -11.36
N ALA A 126 -8.52 -2.39 -10.69
CA ALA A 126 -7.91 -1.55 -9.66
C ALA A 126 -7.51 -0.17 -10.21
N LYS A 127 -6.92 -0.11 -11.41
CA LYS A 127 -6.59 1.16 -12.07
C LYS A 127 -7.83 2.00 -12.39
N SER A 128 -8.95 1.40 -12.76
CA SER A 128 -10.19 2.14 -13.05
C SER A 128 -10.84 2.81 -11.84
N HIS A 129 -10.45 2.40 -10.62
CA HIS A 129 -10.94 2.95 -9.36
C HIS A 129 -10.01 4.03 -8.76
N ILE A 130 -8.89 4.37 -9.44
CA ILE A 130 -8.04 5.46 -8.98
C ILE A 130 -8.86 6.77 -8.97
N GLY A 131 -8.89 7.43 -7.82
CA GLY A 131 -9.67 8.64 -7.56
C GLY A 131 -10.96 8.43 -6.75
N ASP A 132 -11.32 7.19 -6.43
CA ASP A 132 -12.45 6.89 -5.53
C ASP A 132 -12.15 7.31 -4.07
N GLU A 133 -13.19 7.73 -3.33
CA GLU A 133 -13.14 8.16 -1.90
C GLU A 133 -13.44 7.02 -0.91
#